data_AF-A0A183BD82-F1
#
_entry.id   AF-A0A183BD82-F1
#
_cell.length_a   1.000
_cell.length_b   1.000
_cell.length_c   1.000
_cell.angle_alpha   90.00
_cell.angle_beta   90.00
_cell.angle_gamma   90.00
#
_symmetry.space_group_name_H-M   'P 1'
#
loop_
_entity.id
_entity.type
_entity.pdbx_description
1 polymer ?
#
loop_
_entity_poly.entity_id
_entity_poly.type
_entity_poly.pdbx_seq_one_letter_code
_entity_poly.pdbx_strand_id
1 'polypeptide(L)'
;MQHLLHPNLTSSDGRGTINRAERKTYDKAQSDSKKRYEITLAQKSKTCPKAYYGYVQAKAATREAIGCIRDAGGNPTLTSLEKASALQHHFEESYTVDLGNTLPARSITTECPMDKLLVEPQEVEKVSKL
;
A
#
# COMPACT_ATOMS: atom_id res chain seq x y z
N MET A 1 19.72 -16.47 47.22
CA MET A 1 19.08 -16.42 45.89
C MET A 1 19.27 -15.02 45.33
N GLN A 2 20.01 -14.89 44.25
CA GLN A 2 20.31 -13.60 43.62
C GLN A 2 19.16 -13.27 42.65
N HIS A 3 18.54 -12.11 42.84
CA HIS A 3 17.44 -11.65 42.00
C HIS A 3 17.99 -11.23 40.63
N LEU A 4 17.41 -11.83 39.57
CA LEU A 4 17.62 -11.43 38.18
C LEU A 4 17.25 -9.96 37.99
N LEU A 5 18.19 -9.18 37.47
CA LEU A 5 17.95 -7.86 36.90
C LEU A 5 17.18 -8.03 35.58
N HIS A 6 15.94 -7.56 35.54
CA HIS A 6 15.26 -7.23 34.27
C HIS A 6 15.44 -5.74 34.01
N PRO A 7 16.08 -5.31 32.90
CA PRO A 7 16.10 -3.90 32.55
C PRO A 7 14.75 -3.46 31.97
N ASN A 8 14.28 -2.33 32.50
CA ASN A 8 13.10 -1.56 32.12
C ASN A 8 12.92 -1.40 30.61
N LEU A 9 11.72 -1.73 30.13
CA LEU A 9 11.16 -1.24 28.87
C LEU A 9 10.42 0.08 29.14
N THR A 10 11.06 1.21 28.86
CA THR A 10 10.35 2.46 28.60
C THR A 10 11.10 3.22 27.51
N SER A 11 10.59 3.15 26.27
CA SER A 11 10.85 4.16 25.25
C SER A 11 9.50 4.62 24.74
N SER A 12 9.20 5.90 25.02
CA SER A 12 7.94 6.60 24.81
C SER A 12 7.82 7.22 23.42
N ASP A 13 8.61 6.79 22.44
CA ASP A 13 8.48 7.28 21.07
C ASP A 13 7.62 6.32 20.26
N GLY A 14 6.42 6.78 19.89
CA GLY A 14 5.46 6.11 19.01
C GLY A 14 5.93 5.93 17.55
N ARG A 15 7.23 5.74 17.32
CA ARG A 15 7.78 5.23 16.07
C ARG A 15 7.98 3.73 16.23
N GLY A 16 6.98 2.96 15.80
CA GLY A 16 7.13 1.52 15.65
C GLY A 16 8.31 1.22 14.73
N THR A 17 9.44 0.83 15.31
CA THR A 17 10.60 0.35 14.57
C THR A 17 10.25 -1.04 14.06
N ILE A 18 9.67 -1.12 12.86
CA ILE A 18 9.49 -2.41 12.19
C ILE A 18 10.88 -3.04 12.08
N ASN A 19 11.08 -4.18 12.72
CA ASN A 19 12.36 -4.85 12.75
C ASN A 19 12.77 -5.17 11.31
N ARG A 20 13.98 -4.75 10.91
CA ARG A 20 14.51 -4.95 9.55
C ARG A 20 14.48 -6.43 9.15
N ALA A 21 14.65 -7.35 10.10
CA ALA A 21 14.53 -8.78 9.86
C ALA A 21 13.09 -9.17 9.53
N GLU A 22 12.11 -8.74 10.33
CA GLU A 22 10.68 -9.02 10.10
C GLU A 22 10.20 -8.50 8.76
N ARG A 23 10.60 -7.28 8.38
CA ARG A 23 10.27 -6.70 7.07
C ARG A 23 10.81 -7.55 5.91
N LYS A 24 12.06 -8.01 6.00
CA LYS A 24 12.65 -8.90 4.99
C LYS A 24 11.90 -10.23 4.88
N THR A 25 11.45 -10.79 6.00
CA THR A 25 10.70 -12.05 6.01
C THR A 25 9.34 -11.87 5.33
N TYR A 26 8.65 -10.77 5.64
CA TYR A 26 7.39 -10.40 5.01
C TYR A 26 7.56 -10.19 3.50
N ASP A 27 8.53 -9.37 3.10
CA ASP A 27 8.80 -9.06 1.68
C ASP A 27 9.11 -10.35 0.89
N LYS A 28 9.87 -11.26 1.49
CA LYS A 28 10.16 -12.57 0.89
C LYS A 28 8.90 -13.42 0.73
N ALA A 29 8.08 -13.55 1.78
CA ALA A 29 6.84 -14.32 1.73
C ALA A 29 5.86 -13.77 0.69
N GLN A 30 5.72 -12.44 0.62
CA GLN A 30 4.89 -11.77 -0.37
C GLN A 30 5.41 -12.03 -1.80
N SER A 31 6.72 -11.91 -2.01
CA SER A 31 7.37 -12.17 -3.30
C SER A 31 7.17 -13.62 -3.75
N ASP A 32 7.36 -14.58 -2.85
CA ASP A 32 7.19 -16.00 -3.15
C ASP A 32 5.73 -16.34 -3.46
N SER A 33 4.78 -15.80 -2.71
CA SER A 33 3.35 -15.96 -2.97
C SER A 33 2.97 -15.44 -4.36
N LYS A 34 3.41 -14.21 -4.69
CA LYS A 34 3.18 -13.59 -5.99
C LYS A 34 3.74 -14.44 -7.13
N LYS A 35 4.97 -14.93 -7.01
CA LYS A 35 5.59 -15.79 -8.04
C LYS A 35 4.79 -17.07 -8.27
N ARG A 36 4.37 -17.75 -7.20
CA ARG A 36 3.57 -18.99 -7.32
C ARG A 36 2.23 -18.72 -8.01
N TYR A 37 1.58 -17.61 -7.66
CA TYR A 37 0.35 -17.18 -8.31
C TYR A 37 0.56 -16.93 -9.82
N GLU A 38 1.59 -16.17 -10.19
CA GLU A 38 1.91 -15.88 -11.60
C GLU A 38 2.21 -17.16 -12.41
N ILE A 39 2.97 -18.10 -11.83
CA ILE A 39 3.26 -19.40 -12.46
C ILE A 39 1.97 -20.19 -12.67
N THR A 40 1.13 -20.29 -11.63
CA THR A 40 -0.14 -21.03 -11.71
C THR A 40 -1.07 -20.43 -12.75
N LEU A 41 -1.13 -19.10 -12.81
CA LEU A 41 -1.96 -18.38 -13.78
C LEU A 41 -1.46 -18.60 -15.21
N ALA A 42 -0.14 -18.60 -15.43
CA ALA A 42 0.45 -18.88 -16.74
C ALA A 42 0.20 -20.32 -17.18
N GLN A 43 0.35 -21.30 -16.29
CA GLN A 43 0.03 -22.71 -16.56
C GLN A 43 -1.43 -22.92 -16.95
N LYS A 44 -2.35 -22.17 -16.31
CA LYS A 44 -3.78 -22.20 -16.59
C LYS A 44 -4.23 -21.24 -17.69
N SER A 45 -3.31 -20.59 -18.41
CA SER A 45 -3.68 -19.61 -19.44
C SER A 45 -4.57 -20.17 -20.54
N LYS A 46 -4.37 -21.44 -20.93
CA LYS A 46 -5.19 -22.13 -21.94
C LYS A 46 -6.57 -22.52 -21.43
N THR A 47 -6.69 -22.89 -20.16
CA THR A 47 -7.95 -23.35 -19.55
C THR A 47 -8.77 -22.20 -18.94
N CYS A 48 -8.11 -21.12 -18.55
CA CYS A 48 -8.71 -19.93 -17.94
C CYS A 48 -8.19 -18.63 -18.60
N PRO A 49 -8.37 -18.44 -19.92
CA PRO A 49 -7.78 -17.31 -20.64
C PRO A 49 -8.26 -15.95 -20.11
N LYS A 50 -9.53 -15.84 -19.70
CA LYS A 50 -10.09 -14.60 -19.13
C LYS A 50 -9.33 -14.13 -17.89
N ALA A 51 -8.95 -15.04 -16.99
CA ALA A 51 -8.20 -14.71 -15.78
C ALA A 51 -6.77 -14.24 -16.12
N TYR A 52 -6.13 -14.90 -17.08
CA TYR A 52 -4.80 -14.50 -17.56
C TYR A 52 -4.81 -13.10 -18.18
N TYR A 53 -5.72 -12.85 -19.11
CA TYR A 53 -5.83 -11.53 -19.75
C TYR A 53 -6.26 -10.45 -18.77
N GLY A 54 -7.16 -10.75 -17.83
CA GLY A 54 -7.54 -9.83 -16.75
C GLY A 54 -6.34 -9.42 -15.89
N TYR A 55 -5.46 -10.36 -15.55
CA TYR A 55 -4.22 -10.05 -14.83
C TYR A 55 -3.27 -9.15 -15.62
N VAL A 56 -3.08 -9.45 -16.92
CA VAL A 56 -2.23 -8.63 -17.81
C VAL A 56 -2.77 -7.21 -17.90
N GLN A 57 -4.09 -7.06 -18.11
CA GLN A 57 -4.74 -5.75 -18.16
C GLN A 57 -4.63 -5.00 -16.82
N ALA A 58 -4.85 -5.67 -15.69
CA ALA A 58 -4.71 -5.04 -14.38
C ALA A 58 -3.28 -4.52 -14.13
N LYS A 59 -2.26 -5.27 -14.56
CA LYS A 59 -0.85 -4.81 -14.51
C LYS A 59 -0.59 -3.62 -15.42
N ALA A 60 -1.15 -3.63 -16.63
CA ALA A 60 -1.04 -2.50 -17.55
C ALA A 60 -1.72 -1.24 -16.97
N ALA A 61 -2.95 -1.39 -16.48
CA ALA A 61 -3.71 -0.30 -15.85
C ALA A 61 -3.00 0.26 -14.62
N THR A 62 -2.40 -0.59 -13.78
CA THR A 62 -1.61 -0.11 -12.62
C THR A 62 -0.43 0.75 -13.07
N ARG A 63 0.26 0.34 -14.15
CA ARG A 63 1.37 1.11 -14.70
C ARG A 63 0.91 2.44 -15.31
N GLU A 64 -0.22 2.44 -16.00
CA GLU A 64 -0.79 3.66 -16.60
C GLU A 64 -1.29 4.64 -15.53
N ALA A 65 -1.95 4.14 -14.47
CA ALA A 65 -2.45 4.95 -13.37
C ALA A 65 -1.33 5.66 -12.58
N ILE A 66 -0.17 5.01 -12.42
CA ILE A 66 1.00 5.63 -11.78
C ILE A 66 1.64 6.69 -12.70
N GLY A 67 1.51 6.54 -14.02
CA GLY A 67 2.03 7.49 -15.00
C GLY A 67 3.56 7.61 -14.99
N CYS A 68 4.10 8.45 -15.88
CA CYS A 68 5.50 8.87 -15.82
C CYS A 68 5.61 10.13 -14.95
N ILE A 69 6.69 10.25 -14.17
CA ILE A 69 7.05 11.51 -13.52
C ILE A 69 7.25 12.56 -14.62
N ARG A 70 6.60 13.71 -14.48
CA ARG A 70 6.70 14.83 -15.42
C ARG A 70 7.57 15.93 -14.83
N ASP A 71 8.27 16.65 -15.70
CA ASP A 71 8.96 17.88 -15.33
C ASP A 71 7.96 19.03 -15.09
N ALA A 72 8.45 20.19 -14.66
CA ALA A 72 7.64 21.39 -14.44
C ALA A 72 6.92 21.88 -15.71
N GLY A 73 7.44 21.56 -16.90
CA GLY A 73 6.82 21.86 -18.19
C GLY A 73 5.76 20.82 -18.61
N GLY A 74 5.52 19.79 -17.81
CA GLY A 74 4.58 18.72 -18.10
C GLY A 74 5.12 17.65 -19.06
N ASN A 75 6.41 17.69 -19.43
CA ASN A 75 7.03 16.69 -20.30
C ASN A 75 7.43 15.44 -19.50
N PRO A 76 7.36 14.24 -20.10
CA PRO A 76 7.77 13.01 -19.43
C PRO A 76 9.29 12.98 -19.20
N THR A 77 9.69 12.67 -17.97
CA THR A 77 11.10 12.43 -17.63
C THR A 77 11.55 11.05 -18.12
N LEU A 78 12.67 10.97 -18.82
CA LEU A 78 13.18 9.75 -19.45
C LEU A 78 14.29 9.12 -18.61
N THR A 79 15.18 9.95 -18.06
CA THR A 79 16.34 9.49 -17.29
C THR A 79 16.06 9.46 -15.78
N SER A 80 16.87 8.68 -15.04
CA SER A 80 16.80 8.67 -13.57
C SER A 80 17.14 10.04 -12.97
N LEU A 81 18.07 10.77 -13.59
CA LEU A 81 18.48 12.11 -13.17
C LEU A 81 17.32 13.12 -13.32
N GLU A 82 16.64 13.11 -14.48
CA GLU A 82 15.47 13.97 -14.72
C GLU A 82 14.34 13.68 -13.72
N LYS A 83 14.08 12.39 -13.44
CA LYS A 83 13.09 11.97 -12.42
C LYS A 83 13.43 12.49 -11.04
N ALA A 84 14.71 12.38 -10.63
CA ALA A 84 15.17 12.86 -9.34
C ALA A 84 15.02 14.38 -9.21
N SER A 85 15.39 15.13 -10.25
CA SER A 85 15.23 16.58 -10.30
C SER A 85 13.78 17.01 -10.25
N ALA A 86 12.88 16.36 -11.01
CA ALA A 86 11.45 16.65 -10.98
C ALA A 86 10.83 16.38 -9.61
N LEU A 87 11.21 15.29 -8.93
CA LEU A 87 10.77 15.00 -7.56
C LEU A 87 11.31 16.03 -6.56
N GLN A 88 12.58 16.40 -6.68
CA GLN A 88 13.18 17.42 -5.82
C GLN A 88 12.42 18.74 -5.92
N HIS A 89 12.18 19.23 -7.14
CA HIS A 89 11.42 20.45 -7.38
C HIS A 89 10.02 20.38 -6.77
N HIS A 90 9.30 19.27 -6.99
CA HIS A 90 7.97 19.08 -6.43
C HIS A 90 7.95 19.17 -4.90
N PHE A 91 8.94 18.57 -4.22
CA PHE A 91 9.04 18.66 -2.77
C PHE A 91 9.47 20.05 -2.30
N GLU A 92 10.43 20.70 -2.97
CA GLU A 92 10.82 22.08 -2.65
C GLU A 92 9.62 23.04 -2.76
N GLU A 93 8.81 22.95 -3.81
CA GLU A 93 7.57 23.73 -3.95
C GLU A 93 6.56 23.40 -2.85
N SER A 94 6.43 22.12 -2.47
CA SER A 94 5.48 21.69 -1.44
C SER A 94 5.90 22.11 -0.01
N TYR A 95 7.21 22.30 0.22
CA TYR A 95 7.77 22.58 1.54
C TYR A 95 8.29 24.02 1.71
N THR A 96 8.15 24.89 0.71
CA THR A 96 8.58 26.31 0.78
C THR A 96 7.59 27.23 1.49
N VAL A 97 6.41 26.75 1.88
CA VAL A 97 5.43 27.50 2.69
C VAL A 97 5.19 26.80 4.03
N ASP A 98 6.20 26.76 4.88
CA ASP A 98 5.98 26.70 6.33
C ASP A 98 6.75 27.83 7.01
N LEU A 99 6.25 29.05 6.83
CA LEU A 99 6.57 30.18 7.70
C LEU A 99 5.84 29.98 9.04
N GLY A 100 6.23 28.95 9.80
CA GLY A 100 5.96 28.82 11.23
C GLY A 100 4.52 29.03 11.69
N ASN A 101 3.53 28.58 10.91
CA ASN A 101 2.12 28.73 11.31
C ASN A 101 1.62 27.41 11.87
N THR A 102 1.66 27.33 13.21
CA THR A 102 0.80 26.51 14.09
C THR A 102 0.18 25.29 13.43
N LEU A 103 0.76 24.11 13.70
CA LEU A 103 0.08 22.82 13.55
C LEU A 103 -1.39 23.00 13.96
N PRO A 104 -2.38 22.78 13.07
CA PRO A 104 -3.77 22.78 13.49
C PRO A 104 -3.88 21.72 14.58
N ALA A 105 -4.26 22.16 15.78
CA ALA A 105 -4.51 21.26 16.89
C ALA A 105 -5.38 20.13 16.36
N ARG A 106 -4.92 18.88 16.49
CA ARG A 106 -5.64 17.69 16.03
C ARG A 106 -7.10 17.85 16.43
N SER A 107 -7.97 18.16 15.48
CA SER A 107 -9.39 18.07 15.71
C SER A 107 -9.65 16.61 15.99
N ILE A 108 -9.98 16.31 17.23
CA ILE A 108 -10.44 15.00 17.66
C ILE A 108 -11.57 14.66 16.69
N THR A 109 -11.33 13.71 15.80
CA THR A 109 -12.36 13.22 14.90
C THR A 109 -13.40 12.60 15.81
N THR A 110 -14.54 13.28 15.98
CA THR A 110 -15.73 12.65 16.55
C THR A 110 -16.02 11.45 15.67
N GLU A 111 -15.86 10.28 16.24
CA GLU A 111 -16.20 9.00 15.63
C GLU A 111 -17.65 9.07 15.15
N CYS A 112 -17.85 9.16 13.83
CA CYS A 112 -19.16 8.91 13.25
C CYS A 112 -19.44 7.42 13.44
N PRO A 113 -20.46 7.02 14.22
CA PRO A 113 -20.82 5.62 14.31
C PRO A 113 -21.22 5.14 12.92
N MET A 114 -20.55 4.10 12.45
CA MET A 114 -20.92 3.42 11.20
C MET A 114 -22.39 3.00 11.29
N ASP A 115 -23.19 3.41 10.30
CA ASP A 115 -24.55 2.92 10.16
C ASP A 115 -24.54 1.40 10.14
N LYS A 116 -25.39 0.80 10.98
CA LYS A 116 -25.52 -0.65 11.06
C LYS A 116 -26.09 -1.13 9.73
N LEU A 117 -25.32 -1.92 8.99
CA LEU A 117 -25.81 -2.68 7.86
C LEU A 117 -26.89 -3.64 8.37
N LEU A 118 -28.16 -3.28 8.18
CA LEU A 118 -29.28 -4.20 8.27
C LEU A 118 -29.18 -5.12 7.05
N VAL A 119 -28.53 -6.26 7.24
CA VAL A 119 -28.58 -7.36 6.28
C VAL A 119 -29.97 -7.98 6.43
N GLU A 120 -30.87 -7.65 5.52
CA GLU A 120 -32.17 -8.29 5.42
C GLU A 120 -31.97 -9.81 5.19
N PRO A 121 -32.68 -10.69 5.90
CA PRO A 121 -32.45 -12.14 5.86
C PRO A 121 -32.69 -12.82 4.49
N GLN A 122 -33.12 -12.10 3.47
CA GLN A 122 -33.72 -12.69 2.27
C GLN A 122 -32.75 -13.06 1.14
N GLU A 123 -31.45 -12.81 1.27
CA GLU A 123 -30.45 -13.18 0.25
C GLU A 123 -29.55 -14.36 0.63
N VAL A 124 -29.88 -15.08 1.69
CA VAL A 124 -29.30 -16.41 1.92
C VAL A 124 -30.39 -17.44 1.65
N GLU A 125 -30.15 -18.22 0.59
CA GLU A 125 -30.76 -19.51 0.25
C GLU A 125 -31.66 -19.52 -0.99
N LYS A 126 -31.05 -19.90 -2.12
CA LYS A 126 -31.56 -21.04 -2.91
C LYS A 126 -30.42 -22.00 -3.20
N VAL A 127 -30.11 -22.82 -2.22
CA VAL A 127 -29.51 -24.13 -2.48
C VAL A 127 -30.65 -25.07 -2.84
N SER A 128 -30.36 -25.99 -3.76
CA SER A 128 -31.14 -27.17 -4.16
C SER A 128 -32.07 -26.93 -5.37
N LYS A 129 -32.13 -27.83 -6.35
CA LYS A 129 -32.12 -29.29 -6.21
C LYS A 129 -31.44 -30.00 -7.40
N LEU A 130 -31.10 -31.26 -7.12
CA LEU A 130 -30.54 -32.31 -7.96
C LEU A 130 -31.07 -32.34 -9.40
#